data_AF-A0AB37AIA3-F1
#
_entry.id   AF-A0AB37AIA3-F1
#
_cell.length_a   1.000
_cell.length_b   1.000
_cell.length_c   1.000
_cell.angle_alpha   90.00
_cell.angle_beta   90.00
_cell.angle_gamma   90.00
#
_symmetry.space_group_name_H-M   'P 1'
#
loop_
_entity.id
_entity.type
_entity.pdbx_description
1 polymer ?
#
loop_
_entity_poly.entity_id
_entity_poly.type
_entity_poly.pdbx_seq_one_letter_code
_entity_poly.pdbx_strand_id
1 'polypeptide(L)'
;MARIKYFNGTQELKNVHGIDREKFAQAFPGVKGRRWDGFSMMVGYPLDGSSGPIPVERVIEFKSNPSRHACDSRCLNAQGKVMRCECSCGGKNHGRGVFSGLVQTQLA
;
A
#
# COMPACT_ATOMS: atom_id res chain seq x y z
N MET A 1 -17.42 -6.20 -9.40
CA MET A 1 -16.29 -7.02 -8.89
C MET A 1 -15.26 -6.06 -8.30
N ALA A 2 -14.89 -6.22 -7.03
CA ALA A 2 -13.97 -5.29 -6.38
C ALA A 2 -12.58 -5.32 -7.03
N ARG A 3 -11.89 -4.18 -7.09
CA ARG A 3 -10.55 -4.04 -7.66
C ARG A 3 -9.52 -4.00 -6.53
N ILE A 4 -8.52 -4.86 -6.60
CA ILE A 4 -7.40 -4.82 -5.66
C ILE A 4 -6.46 -3.68 -6.05
N LYS A 5 -6.08 -2.89 -5.06
CA LYS A 5 -5.12 -1.79 -5.17
C LYS A 5 -4.00 -1.96 -4.17
N TYR A 6 -2.81 -1.51 -4.55
CA TYR A 6 -1.59 -1.69 -3.77
C TYR A 6 -0.98 -0.32 -3.50
N PHE A 7 -0.50 -0.10 -2.28
CA PHE A 7 0.00 1.21 -1.87
C PHE A 7 1.34 1.12 -1.14
N ASN A 8 2.20 2.11 -1.40
CA ASN A 8 3.31 2.53 -0.55
C ASN A 8 3.01 3.96 -0.06
N GLY A 9 2.85 4.16 1.24
CA GLY A 9 2.39 5.44 1.79
C GLY A 9 1.07 5.87 1.15
N THR A 10 1.15 6.86 0.25
CA THR A 10 -0.01 7.37 -0.51
C THR A 10 0.02 7.10 -2.02
N GLN A 11 1.12 6.53 -2.51
CA GLN A 11 1.29 6.23 -3.92
C GLN A 11 0.63 4.88 -4.23
N GLU A 12 -0.21 4.85 -5.26
CA GLU A 12 -0.75 3.59 -5.80
C GLU A 12 0.31 2.93 -6.68
N LEU A 13 0.40 1.60 -6.61
CA LEU A 13 1.39 0.79 -7.32
C LEU A 13 0.75 -0.04 -8.43
N LYS A 14 1.48 -0.20 -9.54
CA LYS A 14 1.20 -1.09 -10.67
C LYS A 14 2.27 -2.17 -10.80
N ASN A 15 2.01 -3.18 -11.64
CA ASN A 15 2.93 -4.26 -11.95
C ASN A 15 3.51 -4.94 -10.69
N VAL A 16 2.60 -5.28 -9.76
CA VAL A 16 2.98 -5.87 -8.48
C VAL A 16 3.44 -7.31 -8.67
N HIS A 17 4.57 -7.64 -8.08
CA HIS A 17 5.20 -8.96 -8.15
C HIS A 17 5.95 -9.28 -6.85
N GLY A 18 6.33 -10.54 -6.68
CA GLY A 18 7.15 -11.00 -5.56
C GLY A 18 8.65 -10.90 -5.86
N ILE A 19 9.44 -10.53 -4.86
CA ILE A 19 10.90 -10.69 -4.85
C ILE A 19 11.34 -11.48 -3.62
N ASP A 20 12.48 -12.17 -3.69
CA ASP A 20 13.02 -12.95 -2.58
C ASP A 20 13.15 -12.11 -1.31
N ARG A 21 12.82 -12.71 -0.16
CA ARG A 21 12.87 -12.02 1.14
C ARG A 21 14.24 -11.43 1.47
N GLU A 22 15.33 -12.10 1.10
CA GLU A 22 16.70 -11.62 1.33
C GLU A 22 17.00 -10.38 0.49
N LYS A 23 16.66 -10.41 -0.81
CA LYS A 23 16.79 -9.26 -1.70
C LYS A 23 15.95 -8.09 -1.23
N PHE A 24 14.74 -8.35 -0.75
CA PHE A 24 13.88 -7.32 -0.17
C PHE A 24 14.52 -6.66 1.06
N ALA A 25 15.08 -7.46 1.97
CA ALA A 25 15.73 -6.93 3.18
C ALA A 25 16.99 -6.11 2.86
N GLN A 26 17.74 -6.50 1.82
CA GLN A 26 18.90 -5.73 1.33
C GLN A 26 18.48 -4.43 0.64
N ALA A 27 17.44 -4.47 -0.22
CA ALA A 27 16.98 -3.31 -0.97
C ALA A 27 16.24 -2.28 -0.11
N PHE A 28 15.53 -2.73 0.92
CA PHE A 28 14.68 -1.89 1.77
C PHE A 28 14.93 -2.17 3.26
N PRO A 29 16.13 -1.85 3.78
CA PRO A 29 16.49 -2.14 5.16
C PRO A 29 15.53 -1.46 6.14
N GLY A 30 14.96 -2.23 7.07
CA GLY A 30 14.03 -1.73 8.10
C GLY A 30 12.57 -1.53 7.66
N VAL A 31 12.23 -1.72 6.38
CA VAL A 31 10.86 -1.54 5.89
C VAL A 31 9.99 -2.79 6.13
N LYS A 32 8.79 -2.59 6.69
CA LYS A 32 7.79 -3.67 6.84
C LYS A 32 6.92 -3.79 5.60
N GLY A 33 7.34 -4.61 4.63
CA GLY A 33 6.54 -4.93 3.44
C GLY A 33 5.45 -5.99 3.67
N ARG A 34 4.60 -6.18 2.66
CA ARG A 34 3.61 -7.28 2.60
C ARG A 34 4.24 -8.53 1.96
N ARG A 35 3.89 -9.70 2.48
CA ARG A 35 4.31 -10.99 1.89
C ARG A 35 3.54 -11.27 0.60
N TRP A 36 4.24 -11.67 -0.45
CA TRP A 36 3.62 -12.23 -1.66
C TRP A 36 3.23 -13.69 -1.42
N ASP A 37 4.12 -14.45 -0.80
CA ASP A 37 3.93 -15.84 -0.39
C ASP A 37 4.77 -16.13 0.89
N GLY A 38 5.13 -17.40 1.15
CA GLY A 38 5.95 -17.80 2.29
C GLY A 38 7.42 -17.38 2.22
N PHE A 39 7.95 -17.07 1.03
CA PHE A 39 9.36 -16.87 0.73
C PHE A 39 9.67 -15.49 0.12
N SER A 40 8.66 -14.83 -0.43
CA SER A 40 8.78 -13.62 -1.23
C SER A 40 7.99 -12.45 -0.64
N MET A 41 8.47 -11.24 -0.88
CA MET A 41 7.86 -9.97 -0.47
C MET A 41 7.30 -9.24 -1.68
N MET A 42 6.16 -8.57 -1.51
CA MET A 42 5.50 -7.81 -2.58
C MET A 42 6.20 -6.46 -2.82
N VAL A 43 6.48 -6.18 -4.08
CA VAL A 43 6.93 -4.88 -4.58
C VAL A 43 6.11 -4.48 -5.80
N GLY A 44 6.10 -3.19 -6.12
CA GLY A 44 5.44 -2.67 -7.32
C GLY A 44 6.05 -1.35 -7.77
N TYR A 45 5.65 -0.89 -8.93
CA TYR A 45 6.10 0.39 -9.48
C TYR A 45 5.07 1.47 -9.23
N PRO A 46 5.46 2.72 -8.90
CA PRO A 46 4.51 3.82 -8.82
C PRO A 46 3.72 3.99 -10.12
N LEU A 47 2.45 4.41 -10.00
CA LEU A 47 1.67 4.77 -11.19
C LEU A 47 2.36 5.90 -11.99
N ASP A 48 2.85 6.90 -11.26
CA ASP A 48 3.46 8.11 -11.79
C ASP A 48 4.97 8.10 -11.50
N GLY A 49 5.78 8.28 -12.55
CA GLY A 49 7.24 8.30 -12.47
C GLY A 49 7.94 7.01 -12.93
N SER A 50 9.25 7.12 -13.14
CA SER A 50 10.12 6.03 -13.61
C SER A 50 11.07 5.52 -12.51
N SER A 51 10.67 5.63 -11.24
CA SER A 51 11.45 5.05 -10.15
C SER A 51 11.39 3.52 -10.19
N GLY A 52 12.42 2.87 -9.64
CA GLY A 52 12.46 1.42 -9.48
C GLY A 52 11.31 0.87 -8.61
N PRO A 53 11.22 -0.47 -8.47
CA PRO A 53 10.18 -1.08 -7.65
C PRO A 53 10.30 -0.63 -6.19
N ILE A 54 9.16 -0.37 -5.55
CA ILE A 54 9.08 -0.01 -4.13
C ILE A 54 8.17 -0.98 -3.36
N PRO A 55 8.34 -1.10 -2.03
CA PRO A 55 7.58 -2.04 -1.22
C PRO A 55 6.08 -1.79 -1.20
N VAL A 56 5.28 -2.86 -1.31
CA VAL A 56 3.86 -2.77 -0.98
C VAL A 56 3.70 -2.80 0.53
N GLU A 57 3.08 -1.76 1.09
CA GLU A 57 2.77 -1.65 2.53
C GLU A 57 1.33 -2.05 2.82
N ARG A 58 0.40 -1.70 1.92
CA ARG A 58 -1.04 -1.97 2.08
C ARG A 58 -1.65 -2.50 0.79
N VAL A 59 -2.59 -3.43 0.96
CA VAL A 59 -3.42 -4.01 -0.10
C VAL A 59 -4.86 -3.70 0.22
N ILE A 60 -5.56 -3.01 -0.67
CA ILE A 60 -6.92 -2.49 -0.47
C ILE A 60 -7.84 -3.11 -1.51
N GLU A 61 -8.96 -3.66 -1.05
CA GLU A 61 -10.06 -4.11 -1.91
C GLU A 61 -11.01 -2.92 -2.13
N PHE A 62 -10.96 -2.30 -3.31
CA PHE A 62 -11.82 -1.17 -3.64
C PHE A 62 -13.13 -1.65 -4.28
N LYS A 63 -14.28 -1.27 -3.72
CA LYS A 63 -15.60 -1.69 -4.23
C LYS A 63 -15.83 -1.23 -5.67
N SER A 64 -16.47 -2.06 -6.49
CA SER A 64 -16.83 -1.69 -7.87
C SER A 64 -17.91 -0.62 -7.95
N ASN A 65 -18.81 -0.55 -6.98
CA ASN A 65 -19.81 0.50 -6.87
C ASN A 65 -19.63 1.23 -5.53
N PRO A 66 -18.66 2.15 -5.44
CA PRO A 66 -18.31 2.81 -4.18
C PRO A 66 -19.28 3.94 -3.84
N SER A 67 -19.58 4.14 -2.56
CA SER A 67 -20.38 5.27 -2.07
C SER A 67 -19.67 6.63 -2.22
N ARG A 68 -18.33 6.62 -2.38
CA ARG A 68 -17.48 7.80 -2.54
C ARG A 68 -17.62 8.82 -1.42
N HIS A 69 -17.91 8.37 -0.20
CA HIS A 69 -17.92 9.25 0.97
C HIS A 69 -16.51 9.81 1.26
N ALA A 70 -16.46 10.99 1.87
CA ALA A 70 -15.21 11.58 2.35
C ALA A 70 -14.63 10.73 3.49
N CYS A 71 -13.30 10.54 3.51
CA CYS A 71 -12.68 9.75 4.56
C CYS A 71 -12.87 10.37 5.93
N ASP A 72 -13.15 9.52 6.91
CA ASP A 72 -13.17 9.85 8.33
C ASP A 72 -12.16 8.99 9.12
N SER A 73 -12.16 9.16 10.44
CA SER A 73 -11.28 8.42 11.36
C SER A 73 -11.46 6.90 11.30
N ARG A 74 -12.65 6.41 10.93
CA ARG A 74 -12.92 4.97 10.82
C ARG A 74 -12.15 4.37 9.66
N CYS A 75 -12.11 5.08 8.53
CA CYS A 75 -11.39 4.65 7.34
C CYS A 75 -9.87 4.79 7.52
N LEU A 76 -9.42 5.89 8.12
CA LEU A 76 -8.00 6.15 8.35
C LEU A 76 -7.34 5.09 9.23
N ASN A 77 -8.07 4.62 10.25
CA ASN A 77 -7.57 3.65 11.22
C ASN A 77 -8.11 2.22 10.97
N ALA A 78 -8.72 1.96 9.82
CA ALA A 78 -9.24 0.65 9.48
C ALA A 78 -8.12 -0.41 9.54
N GLN A 79 -8.41 -1.56 10.15
CA GLN A 79 -7.51 -2.70 10.25
C GLN A 79 -8.29 -3.97 9.88
N GLY A 80 -7.58 -5.00 9.43
CA GLY A 80 -8.18 -6.29 9.11
C GLY A 80 -7.36 -7.10 8.12
N LYS A 81 -7.75 -8.37 7.96
CA LYS A 81 -7.19 -9.25 6.91
C LYS A 81 -7.61 -8.78 5.52
N VAL A 82 -8.85 -8.33 5.39
CA VAL A 82 -9.43 -7.78 4.16
C VAL A 82 -9.72 -6.30 4.38
N MET A 83 -9.00 -5.44 3.65
CA MET A 83 -9.09 -3.99 3.79
C MET A 83 -10.01 -3.41 2.72
N ARG A 84 -11.33 -3.43 2.96
CA ARG A 84 -12.33 -2.96 1.98
C ARG A 84 -12.52 -1.46 2.03
N CYS A 85 -12.42 -0.80 0.88
CA CYS A 85 -12.58 0.65 0.75
C CYS A 85 -13.64 1.01 -0.29
N GLU A 86 -14.39 2.08 -0.01
CA GLU A 86 -15.38 2.69 -0.91
C GLU A 86 -15.35 4.22 -0.90
N CYS A 87 -14.35 4.81 -0.23
CA CYS A 87 -14.23 6.25 -0.06
C CYS A 87 -13.83 6.95 -1.37
N SER A 88 -14.07 8.25 -1.46
CA SER A 88 -13.64 9.07 -2.61
C SER A 88 -12.11 9.10 -2.80
N CYS A 89 -11.33 8.85 -1.74
CA CYS A 89 -9.86 8.81 -1.81
C CYS A 89 -9.30 7.60 -2.60
N GLY A 90 -10.15 6.66 -3.03
CA GLY A 90 -9.74 5.52 -3.83
C GLY A 90 -8.85 4.50 -3.09
N GLY A 91 -8.82 4.52 -1.75
CA GLY A 91 -7.99 3.65 -0.92
C GLY A 91 -6.71 4.28 -0.35
N LYS A 92 -6.33 5.48 -0.86
CA LYS A 92 -5.10 6.20 -0.49
C LYS A 92 -4.89 6.31 1.02
N ASN A 93 -5.97 6.58 1.75
CA ASN A 93 -5.92 6.87 3.19
C ASN A 93 -6.30 5.68 4.09
N HIS A 94 -6.77 4.57 3.52
CA HIS A 94 -7.45 3.52 4.28
C HIS A 94 -6.48 2.66 5.13
N GLY A 95 -6.58 2.72 6.46
CA GLY A 95 -5.68 2.00 7.37
C GLY A 95 -4.25 2.56 7.40
N ARG A 96 -4.04 3.82 6.98
CA ARG A 96 -2.74 4.49 7.06
C ARG A 96 -2.41 4.97 8.48
N GLY A 97 -3.43 5.14 9.33
CA GLY A 97 -3.30 5.74 10.64
C GLY A 97 -2.94 7.23 10.58
N VAL A 98 -2.76 7.83 11.76
CA VAL A 98 -2.45 9.26 11.94
C VAL A 98 -0.94 9.55 11.81
N PHE A 99 -0.07 8.54 11.87
CA PHE A 99 1.38 8.70 12.04
C PHE A 99 2.27 8.32 10.85
N SER A 100 1.72 7.98 9.69
CA SER A 100 2.53 7.47 8.58
C SER A 100 3.39 8.51 7.84
N GLY A 101 3.34 9.79 8.23
CA GLY A 101 4.03 10.90 7.53
C GLY A 101 5.28 11.45 8.21
N LEU A 102 5.52 11.19 9.50
CA LEU A 102 6.63 11.83 10.23
C LEU A 102 7.97 11.09 10.17
N VAL A 103 8.04 9.91 9.53
CA VAL A 103 9.27 9.09 9.45
C VAL A 103 9.86 9.04 8.03
N GLN A 104 9.18 9.58 7.02
CA GLN A 104 9.62 9.46 5.60
C GLN A 104 10.41 10.66 5.08
N THR A 105 11.09 11.41 5.96
CA THR A 105 12.03 12.47 5.56
C THR A 105 13.38 12.20 6.20
N GLN A 106 14.18 11.33 5.58
CA GLN A 106 15.65 11.28 5.73
C GLN A 106 16.25 10.24 4.77
N LEU A 107 16.07 10.47 3.47
CA LEU A 107 17.00 9.97 2.45
C LEU A 107 17.12 11.10 1.40
N ALA A 108 17.98 12.06 1.72
CA ALA A 108 18.62 12.98 0.79
C ALA A 108 20.10 12.62 0.77
#